data_AF-A0A7X4EIM5-F1
#
_entry.id   AF-A0A7X4EIM5-F1
#
_cell.length_a   1.000
_cell.length_b   1.000
_cell.length_c   1.000
_cell.angle_alpha   90.00
_cell.angle_beta   90.00
_cell.angle_gamma   90.00
#
_symmetry.space_group_name_H-M   'P 1'
#
loop_
_entity.id
_entity.type
_entity.pdbx_description
1 polymer ?
#
loop_
_entity_poly.entity_id
_entity_poly.type
_entity_poly.pdbx_seq_one_letter_code
_entity_poly.pdbx_strand_id
1 'polypeptide(L)'
;MLRVYDSTMTQIDSIFSAGEDEGGDFDPEDSPGAFYYETPGGGYGLMQIPFYPGGASHTDRNGETWSGTMADPGYRIGRYAPGGDTTLIVVTERPPVPVTPAERDSAIAVIRESLRESGVTREMDWSRIPDVKPALESIFTSAEGNVWVAIPNLSGGTDYDVLSSDGSYLGTVTAGGLDVYPWLPPVVVGDTFLAVVNDELDVPYVVRARIVPVD
;
A
#
# COMPACT_ATOMS: atom_id res chain seq x y z
N MET A 1 -4.34 13.20 -7.83
CA MET A 1 -4.84 14.53 -7.37
C MET A 1 -6.23 14.42 -6.73
N LEU A 2 -6.39 14.78 -5.45
CA LEU A 2 -7.71 14.90 -4.80
C LEU A 2 -8.19 16.36 -4.88
N ARG A 3 -9.38 16.61 -5.42
CA ARG A 3 -9.97 17.95 -5.51
C ARG A 3 -10.91 18.20 -4.34
N VAL A 4 -10.73 19.33 -3.66
CA VAL A 4 -11.59 19.75 -2.55
C VAL A 4 -12.60 20.77 -3.05
N TYR A 5 -13.87 20.51 -2.78
CA TYR A 5 -14.99 21.35 -3.19
C TYR A 5 -15.70 21.90 -1.96
N ASP A 6 -16.22 23.13 -2.06
CA ASP A 6 -17.16 23.65 -1.07
C ASP A 6 -18.56 23.04 -1.25
N SER A 7 -19.50 23.40 -0.36
CA SER A 7 -20.89 22.93 -0.42
C SER A 7 -21.65 23.39 -1.66
N THR A 8 -21.10 24.30 -2.45
CA THR A 8 -21.66 24.79 -3.72
C THR A 8 -21.02 24.12 -4.94
N MET A 9 -20.13 23.14 -4.73
CA MET A 9 -19.32 22.47 -5.76
C MET A 9 -18.31 23.40 -6.45
N THR A 10 -17.92 24.50 -5.80
CA THR A 10 -16.79 25.31 -6.25
C THR A 10 -15.50 24.65 -5.76
N GLN A 11 -14.55 24.38 -6.66
CA GLN A 11 -13.24 23.85 -6.26
C GLN A 11 -12.51 24.94 -5.48
N ILE A 12 -12.20 24.66 -4.21
CA ILE A 12 -11.52 25.60 -3.32
C ILE A 12 -10.07 25.23 -3.07
N ASP A 13 -9.70 23.96 -3.26
CA ASP A 13 -8.34 23.47 -3.06
C ASP A 13 -8.07 22.18 -3.84
N SER A 14 -6.79 21.80 -3.93
CA SER A 14 -6.34 20.51 -4.47
C SER A 14 -5.26 19.94 -3.57
N ILE A 15 -5.46 18.72 -3.09
CA ILE A 15 -4.44 17.96 -2.37
C ILE A 15 -3.75 17.07 -3.40
N PHE A 16 -2.48 17.35 -3.64
CA PHE A 16 -1.64 16.50 -4.47
C PHE A 16 -1.22 15.29 -3.66
N SER A 17 -1.44 14.09 -4.21
CA SER A 17 -0.69 12.92 -3.76
C SER A 17 0.77 13.18 -4.06
N ALA A 18 1.66 12.92 -3.11
CA ALA A 18 3.09 13.08 -3.32
C ALA A 18 3.52 12.29 -4.58
N GLY A 19 3.93 12.99 -5.65
CA GLY A 19 4.47 12.36 -6.86
C GLY A 19 3.83 12.74 -8.20
N GLU A 20 2.79 13.58 -8.26
CA GLU A 20 2.26 14.06 -9.54
C GLU A 20 2.96 15.37 -9.96
N ASP A 21 3.99 15.26 -10.81
CA ASP A 21 4.53 16.40 -11.56
C ASP A 21 3.50 16.79 -12.66
N GLU A 22 2.95 18.00 -12.58
CA GLU A 22 2.03 18.51 -13.60
C GLU A 22 2.81 18.92 -14.86
N GLY A 23 2.59 18.20 -15.98
CA GLY A 23 2.88 18.71 -17.33
C GLY A 23 3.86 17.92 -18.21
N GLY A 24 4.33 16.75 -17.77
CA GLY A 24 5.08 15.83 -18.64
C GLY A 24 4.15 15.09 -19.61
N ASP A 25 4.58 14.94 -20.88
CA ASP A 25 4.00 13.90 -21.73
C ASP A 25 4.15 12.55 -21.00
N PHE A 26 3.07 11.78 -20.93
CA PHE A 26 3.09 10.47 -20.28
C PHE A 26 4.12 9.57 -20.98
N ASP A 27 5.26 9.35 -20.34
CA ASP A 27 6.24 8.38 -20.77
C ASP A 27 6.05 7.05 -19.99
N PRO A 28 5.57 5.99 -20.66
CA PRO A 28 5.41 4.68 -20.04
C PRO A 28 6.74 4.08 -19.53
N GLU A 29 7.88 4.52 -20.05
CA GLU A 29 9.21 4.07 -19.63
C GLU A 29 9.68 4.78 -18.34
N ASP A 30 9.19 5.99 -18.06
CA ASP A 30 9.55 6.78 -16.87
C ASP A 30 8.68 6.52 -15.64
N SER A 31 7.61 5.72 -15.78
CA SER A 31 6.71 5.42 -14.66
C SER A 31 7.30 4.35 -13.75
N PRO A 32 7.83 4.68 -12.55
CA PRO A 32 8.78 3.81 -11.85
C PRO A 32 8.15 2.55 -11.25
N GLY A 33 6.84 2.57 -10.93
CA GLY A 33 6.13 1.47 -10.26
C GLY A 33 5.31 0.53 -11.14
N ALA A 34 5.35 0.68 -12.46
CA ALA A 34 4.56 -0.16 -13.36
C ALA A 34 5.33 -0.56 -14.63
N PHE A 35 5.04 -1.77 -15.10
CA PHE A 35 5.29 -2.20 -16.46
C PHE A 35 4.17 -1.69 -17.36
N TYR A 36 4.53 -0.97 -18.41
CA TYR A 36 3.60 -0.59 -19.46
C TYR A 36 3.83 -1.46 -20.68
N TYR A 37 2.73 -1.82 -21.33
CA TYR A 37 2.76 -2.64 -22.54
C TYR A 37 1.66 -2.21 -23.50
N GLU A 38 1.93 -2.33 -24.79
CA GLU A 38 0.91 -2.12 -25.81
C GLU A 38 -0.02 -3.34 -25.87
N THR A 39 -1.31 -3.06 -25.95
CA THR A 39 -2.36 -4.05 -26.18
C THR A 39 -2.53 -4.28 -27.69
N PRO A 40 -2.95 -5.47 -28.13
CA PRO A 40 -3.18 -5.75 -29.55
C PRO A 40 -4.17 -4.81 -30.27
N GLY A 41 -5.02 -4.12 -29.51
CA GLY A 41 -6.02 -3.16 -30.01
C GLY A 41 -5.53 -1.71 -30.17
N GLY A 42 -4.24 -1.43 -29.89
CA GLY A 42 -3.66 -0.09 -30.09
C GLY A 42 -3.79 0.88 -28.91
N GLY A 43 -3.87 0.36 -27.67
CA GLY A 43 -3.78 1.15 -26.43
C GLY A 43 -2.75 0.58 -25.46
N TYR A 44 -2.54 1.20 -24.30
CA TYR A 44 -1.60 0.71 -23.28
C TYR A 44 -2.33 -0.02 -22.15
N GLY A 45 -1.77 -1.15 -21.74
CA GLY A 45 -2.04 -1.78 -20.46
C GLY A 45 -0.94 -1.41 -19.46
N LEU A 46 -1.28 -1.53 -18.17
CA LEU A 46 -0.33 -1.37 -17.08
C LEU A 46 -0.39 -2.59 -16.17
N MET A 47 0.77 -3.00 -15.67
CA MET A 47 0.89 -3.96 -14.58
C MET A 47 1.80 -3.37 -13.50
N GLN A 48 1.34 -3.44 -12.26
CA GLN A 48 2.16 -3.00 -11.13
C GLN A 48 3.42 -3.86 -11.03
N ILE A 49 4.56 -3.21 -10.75
CA ILE A 49 5.80 -3.91 -10.47
C ILE A 49 5.67 -4.56 -9.09
N PRO A 50 5.84 -5.89 -8.97
CA PRO A 50 5.80 -6.57 -7.69
C PRO A 50 6.82 -5.99 -6.72
N PHE A 51 6.44 -5.88 -5.44
CA PHE A 51 7.29 -5.35 -4.37
C PHE A 51 7.71 -3.88 -4.56
N TYR A 52 7.14 -3.16 -5.53
CA TYR A 52 7.40 -1.74 -5.66
C TYR A 52 6.75 -0.95 -4.51
N PRO A 53 7.46 -0.04 -3.82
CA PRO A 53 6.89 0.80 -2.78
C PRO A 53 5.97 1.87 -3.39
N GLY A 54 4.69 1.51 -3.52
CA GLY A 54 3.65 2.35 -4.13
C GLY A 54 3.26 3.58 -3.31
N GLY A 55 3.76 3.74 -2.08
CA GLY A 55 3.41 4.84 -1.20
C GLY A 55 1.99 4.69 -0.63
N ALA A 56 1.85 3.78 0.35
CA ALA A 56 0.58 3.60 1.06
C ALA A 56 0.09 4.93 1.65
N SER A 57 -1.22 5.21 1.52
CA SER A 57 -1.82 6.46 1.98
C SER A 57 -3.22 6.23 2.53
N HIS A 58 -3.58 7.00 3.56
CA HIS A 58 -4.89 6.94 4.20
C HIS A 58 -5.27 8.31 4.78
N THR A 59 -6.51 8.74 4.55
CA THR A 59 -7.06 9.96 5.15
C THR A 59 -7.94 9.58 6.34
N ASP A 60 -7.61 10.12 7.51
CA ASP A 60 -8.35 9.85 8.74
C ASP A 60 -9.62 10.70 8.87
N ARG A 61 -10.38 10.46 9.94
CA ARG A 61 -11.66 11.14 10.20
C ARG A 61 -11.55 12.64 10.44
N ASN A 62 -10.36 13.15 10.75
CA ASN A 62 -10.09 14.58 10.93
C ASN A 62 -9.69 15.24 9.61
N GLY A 63 -9.56 14.47 8.54
CA GLY A 63 -9.07 14.94 7.24
C GLY A 63 -7.54 15.02 7.15
N GLU A 64 -6.82 14.53 8.18
CA GLU A 64 -5.37 14.41 8.09
C GLU A 64 -5.00 13.20 7.22
N THR A 65 -3.97 13.34 6.41
CA THR A 65 -3.50 12.24 5.55
C THR A 65 -2.23 11.66 6.13
N TRP A 66 -2.20 10.34 6.29
CA TRP A 66 -1.02 9.56 6.62
C TRP A 66 -0.50 8.90 5.36
N SER A 67 0.76 9.14 4.99
CA SER A 67 1.32 8.61 3.75
C SER A 67 2.78 8.20 3.89
N GLY A 68 3.10 7.04 3.32
CA GLY A 68 4.48 6.69 2.97
C GLY A 68 5.01 7.59 1.86
N THR A 69 6.32 7.57 1.64
CA THR A 69 6.94 8.19 0.47
C THR A 69 6.95 7.19 -0.69
N MET A 70 6.42 7.58 -1.84
CA MET A 70 6.49 6.75 -3.06
C MET A 70 7.95 6.48 -3.44
N ALA A 71 8.24 5.29 -3.94
CA ALA A 71 9.59 4.84 -4.29
C ALA A 71 10.55 4.68 -3.09
N ASP A 72 10.11 4.93 -1.85
CA ASP A 72 10.91 4.71 -0.64
C ASP A 72 10.59 3.31 -0.08
N PRO A 73 11.54 2.36 -0.09
CA PRO A 73 11.33 1.05 0.52
C PRO A 73 11.37 1.09 2.05
N GLY A 74 11.79 2.21 2.66
CA GLY A 74 11.93 2.38 4.09
C GLY A 74 10.63 2.68 4.83
N TYR A 75 10.66 2.50 6.15
CA TYR A 75 9.53 2.82 7.03
C TYR A 75 9.57 4.32 7.37
N ARG A 76 8.95 5.14 6.51
CA ARG A 76 8.80 6.57 6.70
C ARG A 76 7.38 7.01 6.39
N ILE A 77 6.67 7.50 7.40
CA ILE A 77 5.28 7.94 7.28
C ILE A 77 5.19 9.41 7.66
N GLY A 78 4.66 10.23 6.75
CA GLY A 78 4.29 11.62 7.03
C GLY A 78 2.81 11.71 7.39
N ARG A 79 2.48 12.61 8.34
CA ARG A 79 1.12 13.11 8.53
C ARG A 79 1.03 14.51 7.95
N TYR A 80 -0.03 14.74 7.19
CA TYR A 80 -0.30 16.00 6.50
C TYR A 80 -1.64 16.55 6.96
N ALA A 81 -1.67 17.80 7.38
CA ALA A 81 -2.91 18.52 7.66
C ALA A 81 -3.69 18.76 6.35
N PRO A 82 -5.01 19.02 6.43
CA PRO A 82 -5.74 19.58 5.30
C PRO A 82 -5.02 20.82 4.75
N GLY A 83 -4.77 20.85 3.43
CA GLY A 83 -3.95 21.88 2.79
C GLY A 83 -2.47 21.50 2.58
N GLY A 84 -2.03 20.33 3.04
CA GLY A 84 -0.74 19.73 2.65
C GLY A 84 0.45 19.97 3.60
N ASP A 85 0.27 20.77 4.66
CA ASP A 85 1.34 21.01 5.64
C ASP A 85 1.70 19.72 6.40
N THR A 86 2.99 19.38 6.41
CA THR A 86 3.48 18.22 7.17
C THR A 86 3.47 18.53 8.67
N THR A 87 2.67 17.78 9.45
CA THR A 87 2.52 17.98 10.90
C THR A 87 3.28 16.96 11.74
N LEU A 88 3.66 15.83 11.16
CA LEU A 88 4.43 14.77 11.82
C LEU A 88 5.19 13.94 10.79
N ILE A 89 6.35 13.43 11.19
CA ILE A 89 7.10 12.42 10.44
C ILE A 89 7.47 11.31 11.42
N VAL A 90 7.04 10.09 11.12
CA VAL A 90 7.43 8.86 11.82
C VAL A 90 8.46 8.13 10.97
N VAL A 91 9.58 7.74 11.58
CA VAL A 91 10.63 6.93 10.95
C VAL A 91 10.92 5.75 11.86
N THR A 92 11.11 4.57 11.27
CA THR A 92 11.47 3.37 12.01
C THR A 92 12.67 2.70 11.36
N GLU A 93 13.62 2.21 12.17
CA GLU A 93 14.83 1.54 11.69
C GLU A 93 14.62 0.04 11.45
N ARG A 94 13.42 -0.36 10.99
CA ARG A 94 13.16 -1.77 10.68
C ARG A 94 14.15 -2.26 9.61
N PRO A 95 14.77 -3.44 9.79
CA PRO A 95 15.64 -3.98 8.77
C PRO A 95 14.83 -4.25 7.50
N PRO A 96 15.35 -3.90 6.31
CA PRO A 96 14.70 -4.25 5.05
C PRO A 96 14.49 -5.76 4.95
N VAL A 97 13.31 -6.15 4.46
CA VAL A 97 12.99 -7.55 4.19
C VAL A 97 13.40 -7.88 2.76
N PRO A 98 14.34 -8.81 2.52
CA PRO A 98 14.75 -9.14 1.17
C PRO A 98 13.63 -9.86 0.40
N VAL A 99 13.53 -9.60 -0.90
CA VAL A 99 12.76 -10.42 -1.83
C VAL A 99 13.60 -11.65 -2.16
N THR A 100 13.10 -12.83 -1.80
CA THR A 100 13.81 -14.07 -2.09
C THR A 100 13.79 -14.39 -3.59
N PRO A 101 14.76 -15.15 -4.11
CA PRO A 101 14.73 -15.60 -5.51
C PRO A 101 13.43 -16.33 -5.87
N ALA A 102 12.89 -17.14 -4.96
CA ALA A 102 11.64 -17.87 -5.17
C ALA A 102 10.44 -16.93 -5.31
N GLU A 103 10.30 -15.92 -4.43
CA GLU A 103 9.24 -14.92 -4.53
C GLU A 103 9.33 -14.12 -5.83
N ARG A 104 10.56 -13.74 -6.21
CA ARG A 104 10.81 -13.03 -7.46
C ARG A 104 10.40 -13.85 -8.68
N ASP A 105 10.82 -15.11 -8.73
CA ASP A 105 10.49 -16.02 -9.83
C ASP A 105 8.99 -16.30 -9.92
N SER A 106 8.32 -16.49 -8.77
CA SER A 106 6.87 -16.63 -8.69
C SER A 106 6.14 -15.39 -9.20
N ALA A 107 6.56 -14.19 -8.79
CA ALA A 107 5.95 -12.95 -9.24
C ALA A 107 6.11 -12.73 -10.76
N ILE A 108 7.31 -13.04 -11.30
CA ILE A 108 7.56 -12.99 -12.75
C ILE A 108 6.68 -14.00 -13.50
N ALA A 109 6.50 -15.21 -12.96
CA ALA A 109 5.66 -16.24 -13.58
C ALA A 109 4.20 -15.79 -13.70
N VAL A 110 3.64 -15.18 -12.65
CA VAL A 110 2.28 -14.62 -12.65
C VAL A 110 2.13 -13.55 -13.73
N ILE A 111 3.04 -12.57 -13.78
CA ILE A 111 2.99 -11.49 -14.78
C ILE A 111 3.11 -12.05 -16.20
N ARG A 112 4.02 -13.00 -16.42
CA ARG A 112 4.17 -13.65 -17.74
C ARG A 112 2.89 -14.33 -18.20
N GLU A 113 2.19 -15.00 -17.29
CA GLU A 113 0.91 -15.63 -17.61
C GLU A 113 -0.14 -14.57 -17.97
N SER A 114 -0.29 -13.51 -17.17
CA SER A 114 -1.23 -12.41 -17.46
C SER A 114 -0.92 -11.69 -18.79
N LEU A 115 0.36 -11.48 -19.12
CA LEU A 115 0.79 -10.93 -20.41
C LEU A 115 0.40 -11.85 -21.57
N ARG A 116 0.62 -13.17 -21.41
CA ARG A 116 0.27 -14.18 -22.40
C ARG A 116 -1.23 -14.21 -22.67
N GLU A 117 -2.04 -14.20 -21.62
CA GLU A 117 -3.50 -14.12 -21.72
C GLU A 117 -3.97 -12.83 -22.41
N SER A 118 -3.23 -11.73 -22.22
CA SER A 118 -3.48 -10.43 -22.86
C SER A 118 -2.94 -10.33 -24.30
N GLY A 119 -2.33 -11.39 -24.83
CA GLY A 119 -1.75 -11.42 -26.19
C GLY A 119 -0.46 -10.61 -26.34
N VAL A 120 0.19 -10.25 -25.24
CA VAL A 120 1.44 -9.49 -25.22
C VAL A 120 2.62 -10.44 -25.32
N THR A 121 3.51 -10.20 -26.28
CA THR A 121 4.66 -11.08 -26.56
C THR A 121 6.02 -10.42 -26.28
N ARG A 122 6.03 -9.14 -25.93
CA ARG A 122 7.25 -8.41 -25.55
C ARG A 122 7.71 -8.84 -24.16
N GLU A 123 9.01 -9.05 -24.01
CA GLU A 123 9.64 -9.24 -22.69
C GLU A 123 9.65 -7.94 -21.90
N MET A 124 9.35 -8.04 -20.60
CA MET A 124 9.43 -6.92 -19.66
C MET A 124 10.84 -6.81 -19.10
N ASP A 125 11.22 -5.60 -18.68
CA ASP A 125 12.48 -5.40 -17.95
C ASP A 125 12.33 -5.86 -16.49
N TRP A 126 12.55 -7.14 -16.27
CA TRP A 126 12.47 -7.76 -14.95
C TRP A 126 13.46 -7.16 -13.94
N SER A 127 14.50 -6.44 -14.38
CA SER A 127 15.47 -5.79 -13.47
C SER A 127 14.84 -4.66 -12.65
N ARG A 128 13.66 -4.17 -13.05
CA ARG A 128 12.91 -3.15 -12.33
C ARG A 128 12.20 -3.68 -11.07
N ILE A 129 12.10 -5.00 -10.89
CA ILE A 129 11.56 -5.60 -9.66
C ILE A 129 12.57 -5.39 -8.53
N PRO A 130 12.20 -4.71 -7.43
CA PRO A 130 13.10 -4.48 -6.30
C PRO A 130 13.62 -5.78 -5.66
N ASP A 131 14.78 -5.69 -5.03
CA ASP A 131 15.40 -6.77 -4.26
C ASP A 131 14.99 -6.77 -2.78
N VAL A 132 14.23 -5.76 -2.35
CA VAL A 132 13.66 -5.62 -1.00
C VAL A 132 12.16 -5.35 -1.08
N LYS A 133 11.42 -5.89 -0.11
CA LYS A 133 9.99 -5.63 0.05
C LYS A 133 9.77 -4.20 0.56
N PRO A 134 8.64 -3.56 0.19
CA PRO A 134 8.29 -2.27 0.75
C PRO A 134 8.03 -2.43 2.25
N ALA A 135 8.59 -1.55 3.09
CA ALA A 135 8.35 -1.60 4.53
C ALA A 135 6.90 -1.26 4.91
N LEU A 136 6.15 -0.63 3.99
CA LEU A 136 4.77 -0.19 4.16
C LEU A 136 3.91 -0.79 3.04
N GLU A 137 2.95 -1.64 3.38
CA GLU A 137 2.02 -2.24 2.41
C GLU A 137 0.69 -1.49 2.36
N SER A 138 0.16 -1.11 3.53
CA SER A 138 -1.06 -0.30 3.64
C SER A 138 -1.07 0.49 4.95
N ILE A 139 -1.91 1.52 5.01
CA ILE A 139 -2.13 2.34 6.20
C ILE A 139 -3.64 2.46 6.40
N PHE A 140 -4.09 2.40 7.65
CA PHE A 140 -5.45 2.78 8.05
C PHE A 140 -5.48 3.29 9.49
N THR A 141 -6.62 3.78 9.96
CA THR A 141 -6.79 4.25 11.34
C THR A 141 -7.89 3.51 12.08
N SER A 142 -7.68 3.19 13.36
CA SER A 142 -8.73 2.65 14.24
C SER A 142 -9.73 3.71 14.69
N ALA A 143 -10.82 3.30 15.35
CA ALA A 143 -11.82 4.20 15.92
C ALA A 143 -11.25 5.14 17.00
N GLU A 144 -10.20 4.71 17.68
CA GLU A 144 -9.45 5.47 18.70
C GLU A 144 -8.47 6.47 18.07
N GLY A 145 -8.22 6.38 16.76
CA GLY A 145 -7.27 7.23 16.04
C GLY A 145 -5.84 6.71 16.05
N ASN A 146 -5.62 5.44 16.43
CA ASN A 146 -4.32 4.80 16.24
C ASN A 146 -4.11 4.51 14.75
N VAL A 147 -2.88 4.67 14.28
CA VAL A 147 -2.48 4.36 12.91
C VAL A 147 -2.00 2.92 12.86
N TRP A 148 -2.57 2.16 11.95
CA TRP A 148 -2.23 0.76 11.70
C TRP A 148 -1.55 0.67 10.34
N VAL A 149 -0.36 0.07 10.35
CA VAL A 149 0.51 0.01 9.18
C VAL A 149 0.79 -1.45 8.89
N ALA A 150 0.27 -1.95 7.76
CA ALA A 150 0.60 -3.29 7.32
C ALA A 150 2.07 -3.35 6.90
N ILE A 151 2.78 -4.34 7.44
CA ILE A 151 4.20 -4.58 7.18
C ILE A 151 4.41 -5.97 6.57
N PRO A 152 5.44 -6.15 5.73
CA PRO A 152 5.72 -7.44 5.12
C PRO A 152 6.05 -8.50 6.17
N ASN A 153 5.31 -9.61 6.17
CA ASN A 153 5.58 -10.77 7.01
C ASN A 153 6.40 -11.82 6.22
N LEU A 154 7.47 -12.35 6.84
CA LEU A 154 8.32 -13.41 6.27
C LEU A 154 7.67 -14.81 6.26
N SER A 155 6.61 -14.99 7.05
CA SER A 155 5.99 -16.28 7.38
C SER A 155 4.63 -16.50 6.69
N GLY A 156 4.17 -15.52 5.92
CA GLY A 156 2.80 -15.43 5.42
C GLY A 156 1.85 -14.70 6.38
N GLY A 157 0.72 -14.22 5.84
CA GLY A 157 -0.25 -13.39 6.55
C GLY A 157 0.16 -11.91 6.66
N THR A 158 -0.65 -11.12 7.36
CA THR A 158 -0.44 -9.68 7.52
C THR A 158 -0.10 -9.32 8.97
N ASP A 159 1.01 -8.61 9.18
CA ASP A 159 1.35 -8.01 10.46
C ASP A 159 1.12 -6.51 10.40
N TYR A 160 0.79 -5.92 11.54
CA TYR A 160 0.52 -4.49 11.66
C TYR A 160 1.36 -3.85 12.75
N ASP A 161 2.08 -2.81 12.39
CA ASP A 161 2.58 -1.86 13.38
C ASP A 161 1.49 -0.90 13.78
N VAL A 162 1.35 -0.69 15.08
CA VAL A 162 0.36 0.21 15.67
C VAL A 162 1.08 1.40 16.25
N LEU A 163 0.73 2.58 15.75
CA LEU A 163 1.19 3.88 16.23
C LEU A 163 0.04 4.61 16.90
N SER A 164 0.30 5.34 17.98
CA SER A 164 -0.65 6.32 18.50
C SER A 164 -0.79 7.50 17.53
N SER A 165 -1.81 8.30 17.74
CA SER A 165 -2.08 9.51 16.94
C SER A 165 -0.98 10.57 17.00
N ASP A 166 -0.07 10.51 17.97
CA ASP A 166 1.12 11.36 18.06
C ASP A 166 2.37 10.76 17.40
N GLY A 167 2.26 9.55 16.84
CA GLY A 167 3.34 8.83 16.18
C GLY A 167 4.16 7.90 17.07
N SER A 168 3.83 7.77 18.36
CA SER A 168 4.52 6.84 19.24
C SER A 168 4.19 5.39 18.88
N TYR A 169 5.20 4.52 18.87
CA TYR A 169 5.00 3.10 18.60
C TYR A 169 4.37 2.39 19.80
N LEU A 170 3.23 1.72 19.58
CA LEU A 170 2.47 1.00 20.59
C LEU A 170 2.74 -0.51 20.59
N GLY A 171 3.17 -1.07 19.45
CA GLY A 171 3.47 -2.49 19.30
C GLY A 171 3.19 -3.02 17.90
N THR A 172 3.50 -4.30 17.68
CA THR A 172 3.13 -5.05 16.47
C THR A 172 1.99 -6.00 16.82
N VAL A 173 0.98 -6.06 15.96
CA VAL A 173 -0.14 -7.02 16.00
C VAL A 173 0.01 -7.98 14.84
N THR A 174 0.17 -9.26 15.14
CA THR A 174 0.21 -10.34 14.15
C THR A 174 -1.21 -10.83 13.90
N ALA A 175 -1.65 -10.89 12.63
CA ALA A 175 -2.99 -11.40 12.29
C ALA A 175 -3.12 -12.93 12.42
N GLY A 176 -2.15 -13.62 13.02
CA GLY A 176 -2.21 -15.05 13.30
C GLY A 176 -2.27 -15.94 12.05
N GLY A 177 -1.66 -15.49 10.94
CA GLY A 177 -1.67 -16.20 9.66
C GLY A 177 -2.91 -15.96 8.80
N LEU A 178 -3.79 -15.03 9.17
CA LEU A 178 -4.89 -14.61 8.31
C LEU A 178 -4.36 -13.89 7.06
N ASP A 179 -4.86 -14.29 5.89
CA ASP A 179 -4.67 -13.58 4.63
C ASP A 179 -5.68 -12.44 4.53
N VAL A 180 -5.31 -11.27 5.05
CA VAL A 180 -6.18 -10.10 5.07
C VAL A 180 -6.28 -9.50 3.68
N TYR A 181 -7.52 -9.36 3.20
CA TYR A 181 -7.80 -8.83 1.87
C TYR A 181 -7.29 -7.37 1.75
N PRO A 182 -6.31 -7.09 0.89
CA PRO A 182 -5.53 -5.85 0.94
C PRO A 182 -6.32 -4.61 0.51
N TRP A 183 -7.42 -4.78 -0.23
CA TRP A 183 -8.19 -3.67 -0.81
C TRP A 183 -9.25 -3.10 0.12
N LEU A 184 -9.58 -3.79 1.21
CA LEU A 184 -10.55 -3.34 2.19
C LEU A 184 -9.86 -3.19 3.55
N PRO A 185 -9.63 -1.95 4.00
CA PRO A 185 -8.93 -1.74 5.27
C PRO A 185 -9.73 -2.37 6.41
N PRO A 186 -9.06 -3.03 7.37
CA PRO A 186 -9.71 -3.53 8.57
C PRO A 186 -10.40 -2.42 9.36
N VAL A 187 -11.42 -2.81 10.12
CA VAL A 187 -12.06 -1.94 11.11
C VAL A 187 -11.65 -2.40 12.50
N VAL A 188 -11.00 -1.50 13.23
CA VAL A 188 -10.54 -1.75 14.60
C VAL A 188 -11.29 -0.86 15.58
N VAL A 189 -11.92 -1.48 16.58
CA VAL A 189 -12.63 -0.81 17.67
C VAL A 189 -12.32 -1.54 18.98
N GLY A 190 -11.65 -0.85 19.91
CA GLY A 190 -11.16 -1.44 21.15
C GLY A 190 -10.26 -2.65 20.89
N ASP A 191 -10.64 -3.81 21.42
CA ASP A 191 -9.93 -5.09 21.22
C ASP A 191 -10.52 -5.92 20.06
N THR A 192 -11.42 -5.36 19.27
CA THR A 192 -12.06 -6.07 18.14
C THR A 192 -11.41 -5.66 16.82
N PHE A 193 -10.98 -6.65 16.05
CA PHE A 193 -10.46 -6.52 14.69
C PHE A 193 -11.44 -7.16 13.71
N LEU A 194 -11.98 -6.38 12.79
CA LEU A 194 -12.85 -6.85 11.70
C LEU A 194 -12.09 -6.71 10.38
N ALA A 195 -11.98 -7.80 9.63
CA ALA A 195 -11.32 -7.78 8.33
C ALA A 195 -12.05 -8.68 7.34
N VAL A 196 -11.88 -8.40 6.06
CA VAL A 196 -12.15 -9.37 5.01
C VAL A 196 -10.90 -10.23 4.85
N VAL A 197 -11.05 -11.54 4.84
CA VAL A 197 -9.96 -12.49 4.61
C VAL A 197 -10.36 -13.47 3.52
N ASN A 198 -9.37 -14.05 2.86
CA ASN A 198 -9.58 -15.14 1.91
C ASN A 198 -9.42 -16.49 2.60
N ASP A 199 -10.21 -17.49 2.18
CA ASP A 199 -9.94 -18.89 2.51
C ASP A 199 -8.97 -19.54 1.51
N GLU A 200 -8.73 -20.85 1.67
CA GLU A 200 -7.86 -21.65 0.79
C GLU A 200 -8.34 -21.72 -0.67
N LEU A 201 -9.56 -21.26 -0.96
CA LEU A 201 -10.16 -21.21 -2.30
C LEU A 201 -10.32 -19.78 -2.82
N ASP A 202 -9.62 -18.81 -2.22
CA ASP A 202 -9.70 -17.39 -2.53
C ASP A 202 -11.11 -16.79 -2.39
N VAL A 203 -11.95 -17.36 -1.52
CA VAL A 203 -13.30 -16.85 -1.25
C VAL A 203 -13.24 -15.81 -0.13
N PRO A 204 -13.68 -14.55 -0.37
CA PRO A 204 -13.64 -13.51 0.65
C PRO A 204 -14.78 -13.67 1.66
N TYR A 205 -14.45 -13.57 2.95
CA TYR A 205 -15.43 -13.52 4.04
C TYR A 205 -14.98 -12.59 5.17
N VAL A 206 -15.93 -12.15 6.00
CA VAL A 206 -15.64 -11.26 7.13
C VAL A 206 -15.30 -12.09 8.37
N VAL A 207 -14.15 -11.78 8.97
CA VAL A 207 -13.77 -12.31 10.28
C VAL A 207 -13.91 -11.24 11.35
N ARG A 208 -14.24 -11.72 12.55
CA ARG A 208 -14.17 -10.94 13.79
C ARG A 208 -13.15 -11.60 14.71
N ALA A 209 -11.99 -10.99 14.83
CA ALA A 209 -10.92 -11.42 15.72
C ALA A 209 -10.87 -10.53 16.98
N ARG A 210 -10.23 -11.06 18.02
CA ARG A 210 -9.92 -10.33 19.24
C ARG A 210 -8.42 -10.09 19.32
N ILE A 211 -8.04 -8.84 19.56
CA ILE A 211 -6.67 -8.44 19.83
C ILE A 211 -6.35 -8.81 21.28
N VAL A 212 -5.31 -9.61 21.48
CA VAL A 212 -4.86 -10.03 22.81
C VAL A 212 -3.36 -9.76 22.95
N PRO A 213 -2.87 -9.38 24.13
CA PRO A 213 -1.43 -9.33 24.40
C PRO A 213 -0.79 -10.70 24.19
N VAL A 214 0.45 -10.71 23.72
CA VAL A 214 1.29 -11.90 23.75
C VAL A 214 1.87 -12.01 25.16
N ASP A 215 1.66 -13.14 25.83
CA ASP A 215 2.22 -13.45 27.15
C ASP A 215 3.74 -13.71 27.09
#